data_AF-A0A6A6GER6-F1
#
_entry.id   AF-A0A6A6GER6-F1
#
_cell.length_a   1.000
_cell.length_b   1.000
_cell.length_c   1.000
_cell.angle_alpha   90.00
_cell.angle_beta   90.00
_cell.angle_gamma   90.00
#
_symmetry.space_group_name_H-M   'P 1'
#
loop_
_entity.id
_entity.type
_entity.pdbx_description
1 polymer ?
#
loop_
_entity_poly.entity_id
_entity_poly.type
_entity_poly.pdbx_seq_one_letter_code
_entity_poly.pdbx_strand_id
1 'polypeptide(L)'
;MSQSPRPEGDDEKQDKSPDTEGKEEGQQEMSHDYPPEYEVKEQDRWLPIANVARLMKTALPENAKIAKEAKECLQECVSEFISFITSEAAEKCQQEKRKTVNGEDIIFAMTSLGFENYSEALKIYLSRYRETLVARGDQKAGAGGQGGNASGGEYDTSNQDIMGGAMDNTQQGDYPYGVPGAAGDFQ
;
A
#
# COMPACT_ATOMS: atom_id res chain seq x y z
N MET A 1 13.23 -66.91 -56.55
CA MET A 1 12.57 -68.22 -56.67
C MET A 1 12.59 -68.88 -55.30
N SER A 2 11.45 -69.46 -54.90
CA SER A 2 11.24 -70.61 -54.00
C SER A 2 12.08 -70.74 -52.72
N GLN A 3 11.47 -70.65 -51.52
CA GLN A 3 10.80 -71.73 -50.76
C GLN A 3 11.66 -72.15 -49.55
N SER A 4 11.01 -72.22 -48.39
CA SER A 4 11.45 -72.84 -47.12
C SER A 4 11.68 -74.37 -47.26
N PRO A 5 12.23 -75.12 -46.27
CA PRO A 5 11.49 -75.48 -45.03
C PRO A 5 12.31 -75.75 -43.72
N ARG A 6 11.67 -75.48 -42.55
CA ARG A 6 11.45 -76.24 -41.27
C ARG A 6 12.39 -77.42 -40.84
N PRO A 7 12.34 -77.96 -39.58
CA PRO A 7 11.69 -77.55 -38.30
C PRO A 7 12.46 -77.85 -36.96
N GLU A 8 11.79 -77.59 -35.82
CA GLU A 8 11.75 -78.34 -34.52
C GLU A 8 13.00 -78.36 -33.60
N GLY A 9 12.90 -78.20 -32.26
CA GLY A 9 11.75 -78.42 -31.38
C GLY A 9 11.73 -77.55 -30.11
N ASP A 10 10.52 -77.53 -29.56
CA ASP A 10 10.03 -76.86 -28.37
C ASP A 10 10.52 -77.50 -27.07
N ASP A 11 10.66 -76.70 -26.00
CA ASP A 11 10.18 -77.12 -24.68
C ASP A 11 9.78 -75.93 -23.79
N GLU A 12 8.55 -76.05 -23.31
CA GLU A 12 7.93 -75.47 -22.10
C GLU A 12 7.66 -73.96 -21.99
N LYS A 13 6.42 -73.61 -22.38
CA LYS A 13 5.64 -72.49 -21.82
C LYS A 13 4.94 -72.92 -20.52
N GLN A 14 5.03 -72.09 -19.49
CA GLN A 14 3.95 -71.96 -18.51
C GLN A 14 3.24 -70.62 -18.70
N ASP A 15 1.93 -70.74 -18.76
CA ASP A 15 0.92 -69.75 -19.09
C ASP A 15 0.58 -68.86 -17.88
N LYS A 16 0.55 -67.54 -18.09
CA LYS A 16 -0.38 -66.61 -17.42
C LYS A 16 -0.37 -65.24 -18.12
N SER A 17 -1.44 -64.97 -18.86
CA SER A 17 -1.93 -63.63 -19.21
C SER A 17 -3.37 -63.47 -18.65
N PRO A 18 -4.05 -62.30 -18.72
CA PRO A 18 -3.60 -60.97 -19.15
C PRO A 18 -4.02 -59.79 -18.23
N ASP A 19 -3.30 -58.68 -18.42
CA ASP A 19 -3.72 -57.27 -18.53
C ASP A 19 -4.70 -56.62 -17.53
N THR A 20 -4.22 -55.57 -16.85
CA THR A 20 -5.01 -54.34 -16.68
C THR A 20 -4.08 -53.12 -16.62
N GLU A 21 -4.31 -52.19 -17.53
CA GLU A 21 -3.63 -50.90 -17.67
C GLU A 21 -3.79 -50.02 -16.42
N GLY A 22 -2.69 -49.46 -15.93
CA GLY A 22 -2.66 -48.37 -14.96
C GLY A 22 -1.67 -47.32 -15.43
N LYS A 23 -2.18 -46.19 -15.90
CA LYS A 23 -1.41 -45.04 -16.36
C LYS A 23 -0.52 -44.51 -15.23
N GLU A 24 0.79 -44.53 -15.42
CA GLU A 24 1.71 -43.74 -14.58
C GLU A 24 1.57 -42.27 -14.99
N GLU A 25 0.67 -41.56 -14.33
CA GLU A 25 0.66 -40.11 -14.36
C GLU A 25 1.90 -39.63 -13.62
N GLY A 26 2.87 -39.12 -14.38
CA GLY A 26 4.01 -38.41 -13.86
C GLY A 26 3.53 -37.29 -12.94
N GLN A 27 3.95 -37.36 -11.67
CA GLN A 27 3.83 -36.26 -10.75
C GLN A 27 4.68 -35.12 -11.31
N GLN A 28 4.04 -34.22 -12.05
CA GLN A 28 4.58 -32.89 -12.27
C GLN A 28 4.57 -32.21 -10.91
N GLU A 29 5.71 -32.24 -10.24
CA GLU A 29 5.98 -31.36 -9.12
C GLU A 29 5.73 -29.94 -9.61
N MET A 30 4.63 -29.36 -9.15
CA MET A 30 4.32 -27.96 -9.34
C MET A 30 5.33 -27.19 -8.52
N SER A 31 6.51 -26.95 -9.10
CA SER A 31 7.46 -25.97 -8.61
C SER A 31 6.72 -24.64 -8.60
N HIS A 32 6.23 -24.25 -7.42
CA HIS A 32 5.82 -22.89 -7.17
C HIS A 32 7.07 -22.03 -7.36
N ASP A 33 7.22 -21.49 -8.57
CA ASP A 33 8.07 -20.36 -8.89
C ASP A 33 7.47 -19.15 -8.16
N TYR A 34 7.61 -19.13 -6.83
CA TYR A 34 7.50 -17.87 -6.12
C TYR A 34 8.64 -17.02 -6.66
N PRO A 35 8.37 -15.84 -7.24
CA PRO A 35 9.44 -14.91 -7.53
C PRO A 35 10.23 -14.74 -6.22
N PRO A 36 11.57 -14.64 -6.28
CA PRO A 36 12.38 -14.55 -5.07
C PRO A 36 11.75 -13.48 -4.19
N GLU A 37 11.35 -13.88 -2.97
CA GLU A 37 10.91 -12.92 -1.97
C GLU A 37 11.97 -11.84 -1.97
N TYR A 38 11.61 -10.66 -2.48
CA TYR A 38 12.51 -9.55 -2.52
C TYR A 38 12.79 -9.28 -1.05
N GLU A 39 13.96 -9.69 -0.56
CA GLU A 39 14.34 -9.53 0.83
C GLU A 39 14.47 -8.03 1.04
N VAL A 40 13.36 -7.41 1.42
CA VAL A 40 13.29 -5.98 1.72
C VAL A 40 14.20 -5.79 2.92
N LYS A 41 15.36 -5.18 2.69
CA LYS A 41 16.31 -4.92 3.76
C LYS A 41 15.59 -4.12 4.82
N GLU A 42 15.83 -4.42 6.09
CA GLU A 42 15.10 -3.75 7.18
C GLU A 42 15.26 -2.23 7.13
N GLN A 43 16.41 -1.74 6.66
CA GLN A 43 16.69 -0.32 6.46
C GLN A 43 15.79 0.33 5.40
N ASP A 44 15.32 -0.41 4.38
CA ASP A 44 14.43 0.12 3.34
C ASP A 44 13.02 0.38 3.88
N ARG A 45 12.67 -0.20 5.03
CA ARG A 45 11.40 0.02 5.72
C ARG A 45 11.40 1.26 6.61
N TRP A 46 12.57 1.81 6.93
CA TRP A 46 12.68 2.93 7.85
C TRP A 46 12.55 4.28 7.16
N LEU A 47 11.88 5.22 7.84
CA LEU A 47 11.87 6.61 7.42
C LEU A 47 13.26 7.25 7.58
N PRO A 48 13.65 8.24 6.76
CA PRO A 48 14.91 8.94 6.94
C PRO A 48 15.03 9.54 8.35
N ILE A 49 16.10 9.19 9.08
CA ILE A 49 16.32 9.60 10.47
C ILE A 49 16.28 11.12 10.66
N ALA A 50 16.70 11.89 9.63
CA ALA A 50 16.66 13.34 9.63
C ALA A 50 15.22 13.90 9.68
N ASN A 51 14.27 13.25 8.99
CA ASN A 51 12.87 13.65 9.00
C ASN A 51 12.24 13.34 10.36
N VAL A 52 12.52 12.17 10.93
CA VAL A 52 12.09 11.80 12.29
C VAL A 52 12.62 12.80 13.31
N ALA A 53 13.93 13.09 13.29
CA ALA A 53 14.55 14.02 14.22
C ALA A 53 13.99 15.44 14.10
N ARG A 54 13.69 15.92 12.88
CA ARG A 54 13.05 17.23 12.67
C ARG A 54 11.65 17.27 13.26
N LEU A 55 10.85 16.22 13.08
CA LEU A 55 9.50 16.13 13.65
C LEU A 55 9.53 16.05 15.17
N MET A 56 10.41 15.23 15.76
CA MET A 56 10.58 15.17 17.21
C MET A 56 10.88 16.54 17.80
N LYS A 57 11.67 17.35 17.09
CA LYS A 57 12.10 18.67 17.54
C LYS A 57 10.96 19.69 17.59
N THR A 58 9.91 19.54 16.77
CA THR A 58 8.76 20.46 16.79
C THR A 58 7.93 20.33 18.07
N ALA A 59 8.00 19.18 18.75
CA ALA A 59 7.35 18.94 20.03
C ALA A 59 8.19 19.37 21.24
N LEU A 60 9.38 19.95 21.02
CA LEU A 60 10.34 20.28 22.06
C LEU A 60 10.75 21.77 22.00
N PRO A 61 11.23 22.35 23.11
CA PRO A 61 11.84 23.69 23.11
C PRO A 61 13.02 23.80 22.12
N GLU A 62 13.25 25.01 21.62
CA GLU A 62 14.23 25.30 20.56
C GLU A 62 15.65 24.82 20.89
N ASN A 63 16.07 24.89 22.16
CA ASN A 63 17.40 24.49 22.62
C ASN A 63 17.52 23.03 23.09
N ALA A 64 16.43 22.26 23.11
CA ALA A 64 16.45 20.86 23.56
C ALA A 64 17.35 19.97 22.69
N LYS A 65 18.09 19.04 23.30
CA LYS A 65 18.89 18.04 22.57
C LYS A 65 18.17 16.70 22.59
N ILE A 66 18.21 15.99 21.47
CA ILE A 66 17.64 14.64 21.33
C ILE A 66 18.78 13.65 21.19
N ALA A 67 18.83 12.67 22.08
CA ALA A 67 19.83 11.59 22.06
C ALA A 67 19.72 10.76 20.76
N LYS A 68 20.82 10.13 20.34
CA LYS A 68 20.87 9.25 19.16
C LYS A 68 19.87 8.08 19.30
N GLU A 69 19.96 7.36 20.41
CA GLU A 69 19.10 6.21 20.73
C GLU A 69 17.61 6.57 20.72
N ALA A 70 17.24 7.77 21.16
CA ALA A 70 15.85 8.21 21.12
C ALA A 70 15.33 8.42 19.69
N LYS A 71 16.19 8.85 18.76
CA LYS A 71 15.82 9.01 17.34
C LYS A 71 15.66 7.64 16.68
N GLU A 72 16.56 6.70 16.98
CA GLU A 72 16.52 5.33 16.45
C GLU A 72 15.29 4.59 16.99
N CYS A 73 15.01 4.67 18.29
CA CYS A 73 13.80 4.10 18.89
C CYS A 73 12.52 4.65 18.22
N LEU A 74 12.40 5.98 18.03
CA LEU A 74 11.22 6.50 17.34
C LEU A 74 11.18 6.19 15.84
N GLN A 75 12.32 6.01 15.17
CA GLN A 75 12.39 5.56 13.78
C GLN A 75 11.83 4.14 13.63
N GLU A 76 12.15 3.25 14.57
CA GLU A 76 11.56 1.91 14.64
C GLU A 76 10.06 2.00 14.93
N CYS A 77 9.67 2.71 15.99
CA CYS A 77 8.27 2.84 16.40
C CYS A 77 7.37 3.43 15.32
N VAL A 78 7.82 4.45 14.57
CA VAL A 78 6.99 5.06 13.52
C VAL A 78 6.81 4.14 12.32
N SER A 79 7.83 3.33 12.01
CA SER A 79 7.76 2.34 10.93
C SER A 79 6.80 1.21 11.29
N GLU A 80 6.86 0.76 12.54
CA GLU A 80 5.89 -0.19 13.09
C GLU A 80 4.48 0.41 13.14
N PHE A 81 4.33 1.67 13.55
CA PHE A 81 3.02 2.36 13.57
C PHE A 81 2.36 2.39 12.19
N ILE A 82 3.11 2.69 11.13
CA ILE A 82 2.59 2.65 9.75
C ILE A 82 2.10 1.24 9.42
N SER A 83 2.89 0.23 9.75
CA SER A 83 2.54 -1.17 9.50
C SER A 83 1.30 -1.59 10.30
N PHE A 84 1.21 -1.18 11.56
CA PHE A 84 0.10 -1.46 12.47
C PHE A 84 -1.22 -0.88 11.96
N ILE A 85 -1.26 0.43 11.67
CA ILE A 85 -2.47 1.07 11.13
C ILE A 85 -2.85 0.48 9.78
N THR A 86 -1.87 0.24 8.91
CA THR A 86 -2.12 -0.30 7.57
C THR A 86 -2.67 -1.73 7.63
N SER A 87 -2.23 -2.53 8.60
CA SER A 87 -2.74 -3.90 8.80
C SER A 87 -4.21 -3.91 9.20
N GLU A 88 -4.61 -3.06 10.16
CA GLU A 88 -6.00 -2.91 10.59
C GLU A 88 -6.90 -2.41 9.44
N ALA A 89 -6.43 -1.41 8.69
CA ALA A 89 -7.14 -0.88 7.53
C ALA A 89 -7.28 -1.91 6.40
N ALA A 90 -6.22 -2.70 6.16
CA ALA A 90 -6.24 -3.79 5.19
C ALA A 90 -7.25 -4.88 5.59
N GLU A 91 -7.33 -5.21 6.89
CA GLU A 91 -8.33 -6.16 7.38
C GLU A 91 -9.75 -5.66 7.11
N LYS A 92 -10.05 -4.40 7.44
CA LYS A 92 -11.35 -3.78 7.16
C LYS A 92 -11.68 -3.80 5.66
N CYS A 93 -10.72 -3.43 4.81
CA CYS A 93 -10.86 -3.47 3.36
C CYS A 93 -11.19 -4.89 2.86
N GLN A 94 -10.50 -5.90 3.38
CA GLN A 94 -10.68 -7.29 3.00
C GLN A 94 -12.04 -7.84 3.48
N GLN A 95 -12.47 -7.49 4.69
CA GLN A 95 -13.80 -7.82 5.21
C GLN A 95 -14.92 -7.29 4.31
N GLU A 96 -14.71 -6.13 3.68
CA GLU A 96 -15.62 -5.53 2.69
C GLU A 96 -15.43 -6.07 1.25
N LYS A 97 -14.63 -7.12 1.06
CA LYS A 97 -14.32 -7.75 -0.24
C LYS A 97 -13.70 -6.77 -1.24
N ARG A 98 -13.01 -5.73 -0.77
CA ARG A 98 -12.25 -4.80 -1.59
C ARG A 98 -10.78 -5.22 -1.66
N LYS A 99 -10.13 -4.93 -2.79
CA LYS A 99 -8.70 -5.19 -3.02
C LYS A 99 -7.82 -3.96 -2.82
N THR A 100 -8.42 -2.80 -2.64
CA THR A 100 -7.74 -1.51 -2.55
C THR A 100 -8.16 -0.81 -1.28
N VAL A 101 -7.20 -0.59 -0.40
CA VAL A 101 -7.37 0.21 0.81
C VAL A 101 -7.62 1.67 0.40
N ASN A 102 -8.65 2.28 0.97
CA ASN A 102 -9.02 3.67 0.71
C ASN A 102 -8.95 4.52 1.99
N GLY A 103 -9.17 5.83 1.85
CA GLY A 103 -9.05 6.76 2.98
C GLY A 103 -10.03 6.46 4.12
N GLU A 104 -11.21 5.93 3.79
CA GLU A 104 -12.20 5.46 4.75
C GLU A 104 -11.68 4.34 5.66
N ASP A 105 -10.94 3.37 5.11
CA ASP A 105 -10.35 2.28 5.89
C ASP A 105 -9.36 2.78 6.94
N ILE A 106 -8.54 3.77 6.57
CA ILE A 106 -7.57 4.38 7.48
C ILE A 106 -8.28 5.13 8.60
N ILE A 107 -9.34 5.87 8.29
CA ILE A 107 -10.14 6.58 9.30
C ILE A 107 -10.82 5.59 10.26
N PHE A 108 -11.32 4.46 9.74
CA PHE A 108 -11.87 3.38 10.55
C PHE A 108 -10.80 2.81 11.48
N ALA A 109 -9.65 2.39 10.96
CA ALA A 109 -8.54 1.84 11.75
C ALA A 109 -8.12 2.78 12.88
N MET A 110 -7.92 4.07 12.58
CA MET A 110 -7.57 5.08 13.60
C MET A 110 -8.62 5.19 14.70
N THR A 111 -9.91 5.09 14.35
CA THR A 111 -10.99 5.15 15.35
C THR A 111 -11.02 3.88 16.19
N SER A 112 -10.96 2.70 15.56
CA SER A 112 -11.03 1.40 16.24
C SER A 112 -9.85 1.16 17.20
N LEU A 113 -8.69 1.73 16.89
CA LEU A 113 -7.46 1.59 17.68
C LEU A 113 -7.32 2.64 18.79
N GLY A 114 -8.30 3.55 18.96
CA GLY A 114 -8.29 4.56 20.03
C GLY A 114 -7.50 5.83 19.72
N PHE A 115 -7.35 6.16 18.43
CA PHE A 115 -6.71 7.39 17.93
C PHE A 115 -7.75 8.41 17.41
N GLU A 116 -8.87 8.58 18.12
CA GLU A 116 -10.03 9.36 17.66
C GLU A 116 -9.69 10.83 17.36
N ASN A 117 -8.83 11.44 18.18
CA ASN A 117 -8.37 12.82 17.95
C ASN A 117 -7.68 12.99 16.57
N TYR A 118 -7.00 11.94 16.10
CA TYR A 118 -6.39 11.93 14.76
C TYR A 118 -7.41 11.59 13.68
N SER A 119 -8.37 10.69 13.96
CA SER A 119 -9.40 10.31 12.99
C SER A 119 -10.30 11.49 12.59
N GLU A 120 -10.61 12.39 13.53
CA GLU A 120 -11.33 13.64 13.25
C GLU A 120 -10.58 14.56 12.28
N ALA A 121 -9.28 14.78 12.53
CA ALA A 121 -8.43 15.56 11.64
C ALA A 121 -8.33 14.95 10.24
N LEU A 122 -8.24 13.61 10.14
CA LEU A 122 -8.16 12.88 8.87
C LEU A 122 -9.46 12.99 8.05
N LYS A 123 -10.63 13.00 8.68
CA LYS A 123 -11.92 13.22 7.98
C LYS A 123 -11.95 14.58 7.28
N ILE A 124 -11.49 15.63 7.96
CA ILE A 124 -11.40 16.98 7.38
C ILE A 124 -10.41 16.99 6.22
N TYR A 125 -9.25 16.37 6.40
CA TYR A 125 -8.23 16.28 5.36
C TYR A 125 -8.76 15.56 4.11
N LEU A 126 -9.43 14.42 4.28
CA LEU A 126 -9.99 13.64 3.17
C LEU A 126 -11.05 14.44 2.38
N SER A 127 -11.90 15.22 3.07
CA SER A 127 -12.87 16.12 2.41
C SER A 127 -12.16 17.15 1.54
N ARG A 128 -11.17 17.86 2.10
CA ARG A 128 -10.42 18.89 1.37
C ARG A 128 -9.62 18.33 0.21
N TYR A 129 -9.05 17.13 0.38
CA TYR A 129 -8.33 16.44 -0.69
C TYR A 129 -9.26 16.15 -1.88
N ARG A 130 -10.47 15.65 -1.62
CA ARG A 130 -11.48 15.40 -2.66
C ARG A 130 -11.91 16.67 -3.38
N GLU A 131 -12.18 17.75 -2.63
CA GLU A 131 -12.50 19.07 -3.20
C GLU A 131 -11.38 19.58 -4.13
N THR A 132 -10.13 19.42 -3.70
CA THR A 132 -8.96 19.84 -4.48
C THR A 132 -8.81 19.00 -5.75
N LEU A 133 -9.05 17.69 -5.70
CA LEU A 133 -9.03 16.83 -6.89
C LEU A 133 -10.10 17.23 -7.91
N VAL A 134 -11.30 17.60 -7.43
CA VAL A 134 -12.38 18.11 -8.29
C VAL A 134 -11.96 19.42 -8.96
N ALA A 135 -11.41 20.35 -8.19
CA ALA A 135 -10.98 21.67 -8.68
C ALA A 135 -9.85 21.58 -9.71
N ARG A 136 -8.97 20.57 -9.61
CA ARG A 136 -7.89 20.33 -10.57
C ARG A 136 -8.32 19.56 -11.81
N GLY A 137 -9.57 19.10 -11.89
CA GLY A 137 -10.08 18.34 -13.04
C GLY A 137 -9.58 16.89 -13.12
N ASP A 138 -8.87 16.40 -12.11
CA ASP A 138 -8.26 15.06 -12.08
C ASP A 138 -9.25 13.95 -11.66
N GLN A 139 -10.54 14.12 -11.94
CA GLN A 139 -11.47 13.00 -11.92
C GLN A 139 -11.35 12.22 -13.23
N LYS A 140 -10.45 11.24 -13.26
CA LYS A 140 -10.80 10.00 -13.99
C LYS A 140 -11.99 9.39 -13.26
N ALA A 141 -13.18 9.73 -13.73
CA ALA A 141 -14.41 9.06 -13.38
C ALA A 141 -14.19 7.55 -13.46
N GLY A 142 -14.47 6.84 -12.38
CA GLY A 142 -14.56 5.39 -12.38
C GLY A 142 -15.63 4.97 -13.38
N ALA A 143 -15.19 4.42 -14.50
CA ALA A 143 -16.04 3.74 -15.45
C ALA A 143 -15.56 2.29 -15.52
N GLY A 144 -16.39 1.37 -15.05
CA GLY A 144 -16.27 -0.04 -15.39
C GLY A 144 -16.25 -0.17 -16.91
N GLY A 145 -15.23 -0.85 -17.43
CA GLY A 145 -15.00 -1.00 -18.86
C GLY A 145 -13.91 -2.03 -19.11
N GLN A 146 -14.26 -3.03 -19.88
CA GLN A 146 -13.59 -4.30 -20.06
C GLN A 146 -12.44 -4.22 -21.08
N GLY A 147 -11.32 -4.89 -20.78
CA GLY A 147 -10.39 -5.49 -21.76
C GLY A 147 -9.44 -4.56 -22.54
N GLY A 148 -8.13 -4.85 -22.47
CA GLY A 148 -7.15 -4.34 -23.43
C GLY A 148 -5.71 -4.36 -22.93
N ASN A 149 -4.94 -5.35 -23.40
CA ASN A 149 -3.52 -5.54 -23.14
C ASN A 149 -2.66 -4.49 -23.86
N ALA A 150 -1.54 -4.07 -23.23
CA ALA A 150 -0.19 -3.93 -23.80
C ALA A 150 0.60 -2.65 -23.41
N SER A 151 1.81 -2.93 -22.92
CA SER A 151 3.10 -2.25 -23.17
C SER A 151 3.37 -0.84 -22.63
N GLY A 152 4.24 -0.79 -21.60
CA GLY A 152 5.53 -0.08 -21.56
C GLY A 152 5.55 1.43 -21.87
N GLY A 153 5.84 2.24 -20.84
CA GLY A 153 6.20 3.65 -21.00
C GLY A 153 7.09 4.14 -19.87
N GLU A 154 8.16 4.82 -20.25
CA GLU A 154 9.24 5.42 -19.46
C GLU A 154 8.79 6.29 -18.27
N TYR A 155 9.61 6.32 -17.22
CA TYR A 155 9.51 7.31 -16.14
C TYR A 155 10.27 8.58 -16.53
N ASP A 156 9.55 9.68 -16.77
CA ASP A 156 10.13 11.01 -16.92
C ASP A 156 10.39 11.62 -15.53
N THR A 157 11.64 11.94 -15.25
CA THR A 157 12.12 12.52 -14.00
C THR A 157 12.18 14.03 -14.13
N SER A 158 11.01 14.66 -14.17
CA SER A 158 10.88 16.12 -14.30
C SER A 158 9.90 16.65 -13.26
N ASN A 159 10.33 16.70 -12.00
CA ASN A 159 9.61 17.45 -10.96
C ASN A 159 10.58 17.96 -9.88
N GLN A 160 11.38 18.97 -10.25
CA GLN A 160 12.34 19.62 -9.35
C GLN A 160 11.97 21.07 -9.01
N ASP A 161 10.68 21.45 -9.06
CA ASP A 161 10.24 22.83 -8.80
C ASP A 161 9.28 23.01 -7.62
N ILE A 162 9.25 22.07 -6.66
CA ILE A 162 8.26 22.07 -5.55
C ILE A 162 8.68 22.85 -4.28
N MET A 163 9.84 23.52 -4.22
CA MET A 163 10.20 24.34 -3.04
C MET A 163 10.90 25.67 -3.36
N GLY A 164 10.41 26.42 -4.34
CA GLY A 164 10.99 27.70 -4.78
C GLY A 164 10.08 28.94 -4.69
N GLY A 165 9.01 28.92 -3.89
CA GLY A 165 8.09 30.05 -3.77
C GLY A 165 8.31 30.86 -2.49
N ALA A 166 9.13 31.92 -2.58
CA ALA A 166 9.25 32.92 -1.53
C ALA A 166 7.88 33.58 -1.24
N MET A 167 7.42 33.52 0.00
CA MET A 167 6.26 34.32 0.43
C MET A 167 6.71 35.76 0.67
N ASP A 168 6.42 36.60 -0.31
CA ASP A 168 6.41 38.06 -0.21
C ASP A 168 5.29 38.49 0.76
N ASN A 169 5.66 39.18 1.84
CA ASN A 169 4.77 39.62 2.91
C ASN A 169 4.40 41.09 2.69
N THR A 170 3.42 41.36 1.83
CA THR A 170 2.73 42.66 1.78
C THR A 170 1.35 42.55 1.12
N GLN A 171 0.31 42.17 1.87
CA GLN A 171 -1.02 42.75 1.65
C GLN A 171 -1.89 42.54 2.90
N GLN A 172 -2.12 43.64 3.61
CA GLN A 172 -3.04 43.76 4.72
C GLN A 172 -4.47 43.74 4.15
N GLY A 173 -5.22 42.67 4.42
CA GLY A 173 -6.59 42.44 3.98
C GLY A 173 -7.51 42.27 5.18
N ASP A 174 -8.46 43.18 5.27
CA ASP A 174 -9.46 43.45 6.30
C ASP A 174 -10.45 42.28 6.51
N TYR A 175 -10.61 41.80 7.76
CA TYR A 175 -11.64 40.82 8.14
C TYR A 175 -12.52 41.41 9.25
N PRO A 176 -13.83 41.65 9.03
CA PRO A 176 -14.70 42.20 10.06
C PRO A 176 -15.33 41.07 10.90
N TYR A 177 -14.79 40.83 12.10
CA TYR A 177 -15.54 40.21 13.19
C TYR A 177 -16.07 41.31 14.13
N GLY A 178 -17.33 41.69 13.93
CA GLY A 178 -18.05 42.62 14.81
C GLY A 178 -19.14 41.89 15.59
N VAL A 179 -18.94 41.75 16.89
CA VAL A 179 -19.96 41.30 17.86
C VAL A 179 -20.85 42.50 18.22
N PRO A 180 -22.19 42.45 18.08
CA PRO A 180 -23.03 43.55 18.53
C PRO A 180 -23.21 43.49 20.06
N GLY A 181 -22.53 44.39 20.77
CA GLY A 181 -22.81 44.70 22.17
C GLY A 181 -23.97 45.71 22.25
N ALA A 182 -25.13 45.25 22.72
CA ALA A 182 -26.26 46.11 23.04
C ALA A 182 -26.08 46.67 24.47
N ALA A 183 -25.70 47.94 24.57
CA ALA A 183 -25.90 48.77 25.76
C ALA A 183 -26.95 49.83 25.39
N GLY A 184 -28.15 49.70 25.95
CA GLY A 184 -29.20 50.70 25.86
C GLY A 184 -29.34 51.40 27.21
N ASP A 185 -29.00 52.69 27.23
CA ASP A 185 -29.37 53.65 28.26
C ASP A 185 -30.89 53.74 28.41
N PHE A 186 -31.37 53.80 29.66
CA PHE A 186 -32.69 54.30 30.01
C PHE A 186 -32.53 55.37 31.10
N GLN A 187 -33.26 56.47 30.92
CA GLN A 187 -33.29 57.71 31.68
C GLN A 187 -33.34 57.58 33.20
#